data_AF-A0A2S3ZTI0-F1
#
_entry.id   AF-A0A2S3ZTI0-F1
#
_cell.length_a   1.000
_cell.length_b   1.000
_cell.length_c   1.000
_cell.angle_alpha   90.00
_cell.angle_beta   90.00
_cell.angle_gamma   90.00
#
_symmetry.space_group_name_H-M   'P 1'
#
loop_
_entity.id
_entity.type
_entity.pdbx_description
1 polymer ?
#
loop_
_entity_poly.entity_id
_entity_poly.type
_entity_poly.pdbx_seq_one_letter_code
_entity_poly.pdbx_strand_id
1 'polypeptide(L)'
;MTEPMIDYEALIDRLHGDEPITGVGEPLRGDAAAAAGHAMLLGEYGSDKAIDRAIRTGRPRVGEAKRGPSPTVRGRIAEHDYAALEQLEVRTGKSESALVREAVHMLLQKYQVAS
;
A
#
# COMPACT_ATOMS: atom_id res chain seq x y z
N MET A 1 4.50 -5.04 -39.27
CA MET A 1 3.51 -4.39 -38.39
C MET A 1 4.23 -3.22 -37.78
N THR A 2 3.92 -2.00 -38.24
CA THR A 2 4.58 -0.78 -37.78
C THR A 2 4.02 -0.46 -36.40
N GLU A 3 4.85 -0.47 -35.36
CA GLU A 3 4.44 0.00 -34.04
C GLU A 3 3.91 1.44 -34.16
N PRO A 4 2.74 1.77 -33.59
CA PRO A 4 2.31 3.15 -33.54
C PRO A 4 3.32 3.91 -32.66
N MET A 5 4.14 4.75 -33.29
CA MET A 5 5.04 5.67 -32.60
C MET A 5 4.19 6.61 -31.75
N ILE A 6 4.24 6.43 -30.44
CA ILE A 6 3.50 7.28 -29.50
C ILE A 6 4.14 8.67 -29.52
N ASP A 7 3.35 9.68 -29.86
CA ASP A 7 3.76 11.08 -29.78
C ASP A 7 3.69 11.54 -28.31
N TYR A 8 4.85 11.52 -27.66
CA TYR A 8 4.97 11.86 -26.26
C TYR A 8 4.75 13.36 -25.99
N GLU A 9 5.06 14.24 -26.95
CA GLU A 9 4.87 15.69 -26.80
C GLU A 9 3.38 16.02 -26.79
N ALA A 10 2.62 15.47 -27.76
CA ALA A 10 1.17 15.62 -27.79
C ALA A 10 0.47 15.03 -26.54
N LEU A 11 1.02 13.95 -25.98
CA LEU A 11 0.51 13.33 -24.76
C LEU A 11 0.75 14.21 -23.52
N ILE A 12 1.93 14.81 -23.42
CA ILE A 12 2.31 15.74 -22.34
C ILE A 12 1.38 16.95 -22.34
N ASP A 13 1.18 17.58 -23.50
CA ASP A 13 0.29 18.74 -23.64
C ASP A 13 -1.15 18.42 -23.20
N ARG A 14 -1.66 17.24 -23.56
CA ARG A 14 -3.00 16.80 -23.15
C ARG A 14 -3.11 16.54 -21.64
N LEU A 15 -2.08 15.98 -21.02
CA LEU A 15 -2.08 15.65 -19.58
C LEU A 15 -1.87 16.87 -18.68
N HIS A 16 -1.22 17.92 -19.20
CA HIS A 16 -0.97 19.17 -18.50
C HIS A 16 -2.00 20.27 -18.79
N GLY A 17 -2.92 20.07 -19.73
CA GLY A 17 -4.03 20.99 -20.00
C GLY A 17 -5.12 20.95 -18.91
N ASP A 18 -5.87 22.04 -18.79
CA ASP A 18 -7.06 22.16 -17.92
C ASP A 18 -8.30 21.48 -18.52
N GLU A 19 -8.15 20.74 -19.61
CA GLU A 19 -9.26 20.03 -20.25
C GLU A 19 -9.76 18.90 -19.34
N PRO A 20 -11.08 18.78 -19.12
CA PRO A 20 -11.63 17.69 -18.34
C PRO A 20 -11.25 16.35 -18.98
N ILE A 21 -10.62 15.47 -18.20
CA ILE A 21 -10.38 14.10 -18.63
C ILE A 21 -11.75 13.48 -18.97
N THR A 22 -11.96 13.16 -20.25
CA THR A 22 -13.15 12.44 -20.68
C THR A 22 -13.10 11.04 -20.06
N GLY A 23 -14.18 10.67 -19.36
CA GLY A 23 -14.27 9.37 -18.70
C GLY A 23 -14.05 8.23 -19.70
N VAL A 24 -13.44 7.14 -19.22
CA VAL A 24 -13.04 5.96 -20.00
C VAL A 24 -14.21 5.08 -20.51
N GLY A 25 -15.36 5.69 -20.80
CA GLY A 25 -16.59 5.01 -21.20
C GLY A 25 -17.47 4.56 -20.02
N GLU A 26 -18.54 3.84 -20.32
CA GLU A 26 -19.44 3.28 -19.31
C GLU A 26 -18.77 2.12 -18.56
N PRO A 27 -18.91 2.04 -17.21
CA PRO A 27 -18.37 0.93 -16.44
C PRO A 27 -19.02 -0.41 -16.83
N LEU A 28 -18.21 -1.35 -17.32
CA LEU A 28 -18.66 -2.74 -17.53
C LEU A 28 -18.87 -3.45 -16.19
N ARG A 29 -19.81 -4.41 -16.15
CA ARG A 29 -20.11 -5.21 -14.96
C ARG A 29 -20.32 -6.69 -15.31
N GLY A 30 -20.14 -7.55 -14.31
CA GLY A 30 -20.37 -8.99 -14.45
C GLY A 30 -19.56 -9.60 -15.58
N ASP A 31 -20.22 -10.42 -16.40
CA ASP A 31 -19.59 -11.16 -17.50
C ASP A 31 -18.93 -10.24 -18.54
N ALA A 32 -19.51 -9.07 -18.80
CA ALA A 32 -18.95 -8.10 -19.74
C ALA A 32 -17.61 -7.54 -19.23
N ALA A 33 -17.48 -7.30 -17.93
CA ALA A 33 -16.22 -6.88 -17.33
C ALA A 33 -15.18 -8.00 -17.32
N ALA A 34 -15.61 -9.23 -17.04
CA ALA A 34 -14.73 -10.40 -17.07
C ALA A 34 -14.16 -10.64 -18.48
N ALA A 35 -15.00 -10.56 -19.52
CA ALA A 35 -14.58 -10.71 -20.91
C ALA A 35 -13.62 -9.60 -21.35
N ALA A 36 -13.90 -8.35 -21.00
CA ALA A 36 -13.01 -7.23 -21.32
C ALA A 36 -11.66 -7.33 -20.60
N GLY A 37 -11.67 -7.71 -19.32
CA GLY A 37 -10.45 -7.96 -18.56
C GLY A 37 -9.64 -9.14 -19.11
N HIS A 38 -10.31 -10.22 -19.51
CA HIS A 38 -9.64 -11.37 -20.13
C HIS A 38 -9.00 -11.02 -21.47
N ALA A 39 -9.70 -10.27 -22.34
CA ALA A 39 -9.15 -9.77 -23.60
C ALA A 39 -7.93 -8.86 -23.38
N MET A 40 -7.98 -7.99 -22.37
CA MET A 40 -6.83 -7.17 -21.97
C MET A 40 -5.64 -8.03 -21.54
N LEU A 41 -5.86 -9.01 -20.68
CA LEU A 41 -4.80 -9.92 -20.22
C LEU A 41 -4.22 -10.76 -21.36
N LEU A 42 -5.05 -11.20 -22.30
CA LEU A 42 -4.58 -11.91 -23.50
C LEU A 42 -3.70 -11.03 -24.39
N GLY A 43 -4.02 -9.74 -24.51
CA GLY A 43 -3.18 -8.78 -25.24
C GLY A 43 -1.80 -8.60 -24.60
N GLU A 44 -1.74 -8.55 -23.28
CA GLU A 44 -0.49 -8.36 -22.52
C GLU A 44 0.38 -9.62 -22.45
N TYR A 45 -0.23 -10.78 -22.17
CA TYR A 45 0.49 -12.02 -21.88
C TYR A 45 0.53 -13.00 -23.06
N GLY A 46 -0.25 -12.76 -24.11
CA GLY A 46 -0.24 -13.52 -25.37
C GLY A 46 -0.86 -14.92 -25.33
N SER A 47 -1.17 -15.47 -24.15
CA SER A 47 -1.87 -16.76 -24.02
C SER A 47 -2.44 -16.97 -22.62
N ASP A 48 -3.50 -17.77 -22.50
CA ASP A 48 -4.09 -18.16 -21.21
C ASP A 48 -3.07 -18.86 -20.29
N LYS A 49 -2.20 -19.70 -20.85
CA LYS A 49 -1.14 -20.37 -20.07
C LYS A 49 -0.14 -19.39 -19.45
N ALA A 50 0.11 -18.26 -20.12
CA ALA A 50 0.99 -17.22 -19.60
C ALA A 50 0.28 -16.38 -18.53
N ILE A 51 -1.02 -16.09 -18.72
CA ILE A 51 -1.88 -15.44 -17.73
C ILE A 51 -1.90 -16.26 -16.44
N ASP A 52 -2.22 -17.55 -16.51
CA ASP A 52 -2.30 -18.45 -15.34
C ASP A 52 -0.97 -18.54 -14.58
N ARG A 53 0.16 -18.48 -15.30
CA ARG A 53 1.49 -18.49 -14.69
C ARG A 53 1.82 -17.16 -14.00
N ALA A 54 1.34 -16.04 -14.56
CA ALA A 54 1.61 -14.70 -14.05
C ALA A 54 0.71 -14.33 -12.87
N ILE A 55 -0.54 -14.78 -12.88
CA ILE A 55 -1.49 -14.56 -11.78
C ILE A 55 -1.07 -15.43 -10.60
N ARG A 56 -0.31 -14.84 -9.68
CA ARG A 56 -0.13 -15.41 -8.34
C ARG A 56 -1.41 -15.16 -7.55
N THR A 57 -1.98 -16.22 -6.98
CA THR A 57 -3.09 -16.10 -6.05
C THR A 57 -2.65 -15.34 -4.79
N GLY A 58 -3.26 -14.18 -4.55
CA GLY A 58 -3.09 -13.38 -3.33
C GLY A 58 -2.28 -12.09 -3.48
N ARG A 59 -2.22 -11.32 -2.40
CA ARG A 59 -1.51 -10.04 -2.34
C ARG A 59 0.01 -10.28 -2.42
N PRO A 60 0.77 -9.52 -3.25
CA PRO A 60 2.22 -9.50 -3.17
C PRO A 60 2.67 -9.20 -1.75
N ARG A 61 3.58 -10.02 -1.20
CA ARG A 61 4.13 -9.76 0.13
C ARG A 61 5.06 -8.55 0.03
N VAL A 62 4.70 -7.48 0.71
CA VAL A 62 5.56 -6.30 0.86
C VAL A 62 6.46 -6.54 2.08
N GLY A 63 7.77 -6.66 1.86
CA GLY A 63 8.80 -6.82 2.90
C GLY A 63 9.15 -8.26 3.29
N GLU A 64 10.33 -8.43 3.90
CA GLU A 64 10.74 -9.67 4.57
C GLU A 64 10.01 -9.78 5.92
N ALA A 65 8.78 -10.28 5.91
CA ALA A 65 8.06 -10.56 7.15
C ALA A 65 8.79 -11.69 7.90
N LYS A 66 9.65 -11.36 8.88
CA LYS A 66 10.15 -12.33 9.85
C LYS A 66 8.94 -13.00 10.51
N ARG A 67 8.78 -14.30 10.28
CA ARG A 67 7.76 -15.12 10.92
C ARG A 67 8.14 -15.31 12.39
N GLY A 68 7.27 -14.88 13.30
CA GLY A 68 7.45 -15.07 14.73
C GLY A 68 6.67 -14.05 15.55
N PRO A 69 6.57 -14.25 16.88
CA PRO A 69 6.02 -13.24 17.78
C PRO A 69 6.84 -11.95 17.67
N SER A 70 6.17 -10.81 17.84
CA SER A 70 6.84 -9.51 17.88
C SER A 70 7.94 -9.50 18.96
N PRO A 71 9.12 -8.89 18.70
CA PRO A 71 10.15 -8.72 19.71
C PRO A 71 9.56 -8.03 20.95
N THR A 72 9.85 -8.57 22.14
CA THR A 72 9.33 -8.05 23.41
C THR A 72 10.48 -7.53 24.27
N VAL A 73 10.33 -6.32 24.80
CA VAL A 73 11.26 -5.69 25.75
C VAL A 73 10.53 -5.50 27.08
N ARG A 74 11.16 -5.90 28.20
CA ARG A 74 10.64 -5.65 29.56
C ARG A 74 11.42 -4.50 30.18
N GLY A 75 10.72 -3.46 30.62
CA GLY A 75 11.29 -2.29 31.31
C GLY A 75 10.58 -2.05 32.64
N ARG A 76 11.30 -1.48 33.61
CA ARG A 76 10.71 -0.95 34.84
C ARG A 76 10.56 0.56 34.67
N ILE A 77 9.42 1.10 35.07
CA ILE A 77 9.17 2.54 35.14
C ILE A 77 8.66 2.91 36.54
N ALA A 78 8.74 4.18 36.89
CA ALA A 78 8.23 4.65 38.17
C ALA A 78 6.69 4.58 38.20
N GLU A 79 6.11 4.36 39.38
CA GLU A 79 4.65 4.23 39.53
C GLU A 79 3.88 5.46 39.03
N HIS A 80 4.44 6.67 39.24
CA HIS A 80 3.81 7.91 38.77
C HIS A 80 3.79 8.02 37.23
N ASP A 81 4.83 7.53 36.55
CA ASP A 81 4.88 7.50 35.09
C ASP A 81 3.89 6.48 34.53
N TYR A 82 3.75 5.34 35.20
CA TYR A 82 2.77 4.33 34.83
C TYR A 82 1.33 4.86 34.98
N ALA A 83 1.02 5.55 36.08
CA ALA A 83 -0.27 6.21 36.26
C ALA A 83 -0.54 7.29 35.19
N ALA A 84 0.49 8.03 34.77
CA ALA A 84 0.36 9.00 33.69
C ALA A 84 0.10 8.33 32.33
N LEU A 85 0.66 7.13 32.09
CA LEU A 85 0.40 6.34 30.89
C LEU A 85 -1.06 5.87 30.84
N GLU A 86 -1.61 5.38 31.95
CA GLU A 86 -3.03 4.99 32.02
C GLU A 86 -3.98 6.16 31.71
N GLN A 87 -3.66 7.36 32.22
CA GLN A 87 -4.43 8.57 31.87
C GLN A 87 -4.30 8.92 30.38
N LEU A 88 -3.14 8.67 29.77
CA LEU A 88 -2.91 8.91 28.35
C LEU A 88 -3.70 7.93 27.47
N GLU A 89 -3.88 6.68 27.90
CA GLU A 89 -4.75 5.71 27.22
C GLU A 89 -6.19 6.19 27.18
N VAL A 90 -6.73 6.62 28.33
CA VAL A 90 -8.11 7.14 28.41
C VAL A 90 -8.30 8.35 27.51
N ARG A 91 -7.31 9.27 27.49
CA ARG A 91 -7.40 10.50 26.70
C ARG A 91 -7.28 10.29 25.19
N THR A 92 -6.47 9.32 24.76
CA THR A 92 -6.16 9.10 23.34
C THR A 92 -6.95 7.97 22.70
N GLY A 93 -7.53 7.07 23.50
CA GLY A 93 -8.16 5.83 23.05
C GLY A 93 -7.17 4.82 22.45
N LYS A 94 -5.86 5.06 22.57
CA LYS A 94 -4.82 4.13 22.11
C LYS A 94 -4.52 3.10 23.20
N SER A 95 -4.09 1.90 22.80
CA SER A 95 -3.62 0.89 23.76
C SER A 95 -2.23 1.22 24.30
N GLU A 96 -1.90 0.69 25.48
CA GLU A 96 -0.58 0.76 26.11
C GLU A 96 0.53 0.48 25.09
N SER A 97 0.42 -0.65 24.38
CA SER A 97 1.42 -1.09 23.42
C SER A 97 1.60 -0.12 22.24
N ALA A 98 0.54 0.58 21.85
CA ALA A 98 0.62 1.59 20.79
C ALA A 98 1.33 2.85 21.28
N LEU A 99 1.01 3.32 22.49
CA LEU A 99 1.67 4.47 23.11
C LEU A 99 3.15 4.21 23.37
N VAL A 100 3.49 3.02 23.88
CA VAL A 100 4.89 2.62 24.12
C VAL A 100 5.66 2.53 22.80
N ARG A 101 5.07 1.97 21.73
CA ARG A 101 5.72 1.95 20.41
C ARG A 101 5.98 3.36 19.87
N GLU A 102 5.03 4.27 20.03
CA GLU A 102 5.17 5.67 19.63
C GLU A 102 6.29 6.37 20.41
N ALA A 103 6.31 6.21 21.73
CA ALA A 103 7.36 6.77 22.59
C ALA A 103 8.76 6.24 22.24
N VAL A 104 8.88 4.92 22.00
CA VAL A 104 10.14 4.31 21.56
C VAL A 104 10.58 4.87 20.21
N HIS A 105 9.65 5.01 19.25
CA HIS A 105 9.97 5.59 17.94
C HIS A 105 10.46 7.04 18.05
N MET A 106 9.76 7.88 18.84
CA MET A 106 10.19 9.25 19.13
C MET A 106 11.59 9.30 19.75
N LEU A 107 11.90 8.38 20.66
CA LEU A 107 13.23 8.28 21.27
C LEU A 107 14.29 7.91 20.23
N LEU A 108 14.04 6.91 19.39
CA LEU A 108 14.98 6.49 18.35
C LEU A 108 15.22 7.57 17.30
N GLN A 109 14.18 8.32 16.91
CA GLN A 109 14.32 9.49 16.03
C GLN A 109 15.18 10.57 16.68
N LYS A 110 14.95 10.87 17.95
CA LYS A 110 15.75 11.85 18.71
C LYS A 110 17.25 11.52 18.71
N TYR A 111 17.60 10.24 18.73
CA TYR A 111 18.99 9.78 18.68
C TYR A 111 19.48 9.42 17.27
N GLN A 112 18.71 9.70 16.22
CA GLN A 112 19.04 9.43 14.81
C GLN A 112 19.36 7.95 14.51
N VAL A 113 18.73 7.03 15.25
CA VAL A 113 18.92 5.57 15.09
C VAL A 113 17.87 4.96 14.15
N ALA A 114 16.75 5.64 13.95
CA ALA A 114 15.71 5.27 13.00
C ALA A 114 15.21 6.52 12.26
N SER A 115 14.99 6.41 10.95
CA SER A 115 14.38 7.43 10.08
C SER A 115 12.95 7.05 9.74
#